data_AF-T1BUF4-F1
#
_entry.id   AF-T1BUF4-F1
#
_cell.length_a   1.000
_cell.length_b   1.000
_cell.length_c   1.000
_cell.angle_alpha   90.00
_cell.angle_beta   90.00
_cell.angle_gamma   90.00
#
_symmetry.space_group_name_H-M   'P 1'
#
loop_
_entity.id
_entity.type
_entity.pdbx_description
1 polymer ?
#
loop_
_entity_poly.entity_id
_entity_poly.type
_entity_poly.pdbx_seq_one_letter_code
_entity_poly.pdbx_strand_id
1 'polypeptide(L)'
;TKPWFYKGTAPWARCEPTAGSVGFNPTDPSEDFSMRSTQQFSITLPNDMADVVRAKVAGGEYATESEVIRDGLRSLMARDRAVEAWLRVTVAPAYDALKADPSRGIPVASVRTQLTAGRRKAVAKR
;
A
#
# COMPACT_ATOMS: atom_id res chain seq x y z
N THR A 1 -16.40 -62.48 23.07
CA THR A 1 -17.84 -62.10 23.11
C THR A 1 -18.41 -62.33 21.73
N LYS A 2 -19.33 -63.29 21.60
CA LYS A 2 -19.90 -63.74 20.32
C LYS A 2 -20.80 -62.67 19.68
N PRO A 3 -20.89 -62.64 18.34
CA PRO A 3 -21.67 -61.68 17.56
C PRO A 3 -23.13 -62.13 17.41
N TRP A 4 -24.06 -61.19 17.32
CA TRP A 4 -25.42 -61.47 16.85
C TRP A 4 -25.72 -60.62 15.62
N PHE A 5 -25.77 -61.32 14.51
CA PHE A 5 -26.35 -60.92 13.25
C PHE A 5 -27.86 -61.18 13.35
N TYR A 6 -28.73 -60.26 12.94
CA TYR A 6 -30.08 -60.62 12.51
C TYR A 6 -30.50 -59.79 11.29
N LYS A 7 -30.84 -60.52 10.23
CA LYS A 7 -31.44 -60.04 8.98
C LYS A 7 -32.95 -59.78 9.17
N GLY A 8 -33.53 -58.93 8.33
CA GLY A 8 -34.97 -58.92 8.02
C GLY A 8 -35.43 -57.58 7.45
N THR A 9 -35.37 -57.38 6.13
CA THR A 9 -36.53 -57.36 5.19
C THR A 9 -37.41 -56.11 5.28
N ALA A 10 -37.26 -55.22 4.30
CA ALA A 10 -38.20 -54.15 3.95
C ALA A 10 -39.56 -54.73 3.53
N PRO A 11 -40.66 -53.99 3.74
CA PRO A 11 -41.38 -53.45 2.56
C PRO A 11 -42.02 -52.06 2.74
N TRP A 12 -41.98 -51.27 1.66
CA TRP A 12 -42.92 -50.22 1.23
C TRP A 12 -44.01 -49.70 2.21
N ALA A 13 -43.97 -48.40 2.53
CA ALA A 13 -45.19 -47.59 2.71
C ALA A 13 -44.86 -46.12 2.44
N ARG A 14 -45.34 -45.65 1.29
CA ARG A 14 -45.36 -44.26 0.88
C ARG A 14 -46.52 -43.57 1.61
N CYS A 15 -46.23 -42.56 2.43
CA CYS A 15 -47.17 -41.52 2.84
C CYS A 15 -46.47 -40.16 2.70
N GLU A 16 -46.81 -39.41 1.66
CA GLU A 16 -46.76 -37.94 1.67
C GLU A 16 -48.11 -37.42 2.22
N PRO A 17 -48.31 -36.11 2.43
CA PRO A 17 -47.51 -35.13 3.15
C PRO A 17 -48.36 -34.48 4.27
N THR A 18 -47.76 -33.95 5.34
CA THR A 18 -48.45 -33.00 6.22
C THR A 18 -47.69 -31.69 6.28
N ALA A 19 -48.39 -30.64 5.85
CA ALA A 19 -47.97 -29.26 5.93
C ALA A 19 -47.71 -28.85 7.39
N GLY A 20 -46.59 -28.16 7.62
CA GLY A 20 -46.27 -27.53 8.89
C GLY A 20 -45.04 -26.64 8.72
N SER A 21 -45.27 -25.35 8.49
CA SER A 21 -44.22 -24.34 8.38
C SER A 21 -43.40 -24.24 9.67
N VAL A 22 -42.08 -24.10 9.58
CA VAL A 22 -41.29 -23.00 10.18
C VAL A 22 -39.83 -23.09 9.74
N GLY A 23 -39.28 -21.98 9.26
CA GLY A 23 -37.85 -21.82 8.98
C GLY A 23 -37.50 -21.37 7.57
N PHE A 24 -38.08 -20.25 7.11
CA PHE A 24 -37.46 -19.47 6.05
C PHE A 24 -36.11 -18.95 6.57
N ASN A 25 -35.01 -19.40 5.99
CA ASN A 25 -33.85 -18.52 5.84
C ASN A 25 -33.66 -18.32 4.34
N PRO A 26 -34.01 -17.16 3.77
CA PRO A 26 -33.61 -16.87 2.41
C PRO A 26 -32.09 -16.69 2.41
N THR A 27 -31.37 -17.67 1.87
CA THR A 27 -30.00 -17.43 1.43
C THR A 27 -30.09 -16.44 0.29
N ASP A 28 -29.96 -15.16 0.62
CA ASP A 28 -29.70 -14.13 -0.37
C ASP A 28 -28.30 -14.42 -0.97
N PRO A 29 -28.17 -14.79 -2.26
CA PRO A 29 -26.87 -15.04 -2.86
C PRO A 29 -26.13 -13.74 -3.21
N SER A 30 -26.65 -12.56 -2.83
CA SER A 30 -26.12 -11.28 -3.32
C SER A 30 -25.14 -10.55 -2.38
N GLU A 31 -24.86 -11.05 -1.17
CA GLU A 31 -23.89 -10.42 -0.27
C GLU A 31 -22.77 -11.36 0.20
N ASP A 32 -21.88 -11.76 -0.71
CA ASP A 32 -20.51 -12.14 -0.32
C ASP A 32 -19.48 -11.70 -1.38
N PHE A 33 -19.52 -10.40 -1.72
CA PHE A 33 -18.31 -9.73 -2.17
C PHE A 33 -17.68 -9.05 -0.96
N SER A 34 -17.16 -9.85 -0.04
CA SER A 34 -16.10 -9.39 0.85
C SER A 34 -14.97 -8.84 -0.02
N MET A 35 -15.01 -7.54 -0.31
CA MET A 35 -13.95 -6.85 -1.04
C MET A 35 -12.70 -6.94 -0.19
N ARG A 36 -11.86 -7.92 -0.50
CA ARG A 36 -10.53 -8.00 0.11
C ARG A 36 -9.76 -6.77 -0.35
N SER A 37 -9.62 -5.77 0.52
CA SER A 37 -8.89 -4.52 0.26
C SER A 37 -7.37 -4.72 0.08
N THR A 38 -6.89 -5.96 0.19
CA THR A 38 -5.50 -6.34 0.03
C THR A 38 -5.37 -7.51 -0.96
N GLN A 39 -4.59 -7.30 -2.02
CA GLN A 39 -4.20 -8.34 -2.96
C GLN A 39 -2.83 -8.91 -2.56
N GLN A 40 -2.69 -10.23 -2.62
CA GLN A 40 -1.39 -10.87 -2.38
C GLN A 40 -0.54 -10.77 -3.64
N PHE A 41 0.71 -10.32 -3.48
CA PHE A 41 1.71 -10.27 -4.54
C PHE A 41 2.92 -11.10 -4.12
N SER A 42 3.49 -11.85 -5.07
CA SER A 42 4.80 -12.48 -4.92
C SER A 42 5.80 -11.66 -5.73
N ILE A 43 6.89 -11.23 -5.09
CA ILE A 43 7.95 -10.44 -5.70
C ILE A 43 9.30 -11.08 -5.39
N THR A 44 10.21 -11.03 -6.36
CA THR A 44 11.60 -11.48 -6.14
C THR A 44 12.43 -10.27 -5.76
N LEU A 45 13.07 -10.33 -4.59
CA LEU A 45 14.04 -9.32 -4.16
C LEU A 45 15.47 -9.88 -4.31
N PRO A 46 16.43 -9.01 -4.64
CA PRO A 46 17.84 -9.29 -4.38
C PRO A 46 18.08 -9.69 -2.92
N ASN A 47 19.02 -10.61 -2.69
CA ASN A 47 19.25 -11.20 -1.36
C ASN A 47 19.58 -10.14 -0.29
N ASP A 48 20.40 -9.15 -0.65
CA ASP A 48 20.77 -8.03 0.21
C ASP A 48 19.55 -7.23 0.68
N MET A 49 18.60 -6.96 -0.22
CA MET A 49 17.36 -6.25 0.14
C MET A 49 16.41 -7.12 0.97
N ALA A 50 16.34 -8.42 0.66
CA ALA A 50 15.55 -9.37 1.45
C ALA A 50 16.06 -9.45 2.90
N ASP A 51 17.39 -9.44 3.09
CA ASP A 51 18.00 -9.44 4.41
C ASP A 51 17.69 -8.16 5.19
N VAL A 52 17.66 -7.00 4.52
CA VAL A 52 17.21 -5.74 5.14
C VAL A 52 15.77 -5.83 5.62
N VAL A 53 14.86 -6.38 4.80
CA VAL A 53 13.44 -6.55 5.18
C VAL A 53 13.31 -7.51 6.36
N ARG A 54 14.03 -8.64 6.35
CA ARG A 54 14.05 -9.60 7.46
C ARG A 54 14.60 -8.98 8.75
N ALA A 55 15.68 -8.21 8.66
CA ALA A 55 16.27 -7.53 9.82
C ALA A 55 15.28 -6.56 10.46
N LYS A 56 14.46 -5.86 9.66
CA LYS A 56 13.41 -4.95 10.16
C LYS A 56 12.30 -5.67 10.91
N VAL A 57 11.89 -6.84 10.42
CA VAL A 57 10.89 -7.68 11.12
C VAL A 57 11.48 -8.30 12.38
N ALA A 58 12.71 -8.83 12.31
CA ALA A 58 13.42 -9.41 13.45
C ALA A 58 13.72 -8.37 14.55
N GLY A 59 13.97 -7.12 14.17
CA GLY A 59 14.13 -5.99 15.08
C GLY A 59 12.82 -5.53 15.74
N GLY A 60 11.67 -6.10 15.36
CA GLY A 60 10.36 -5.74 15.91
C GLY A 60 9.81 -4.39 15.42
N GLU A 61 10.46 -3.74 14.44
CA GLU A 61 9.97 -2.50 13.83
C GLU A 61 8.68 -2.75 13.04
N TYR A 62 8.52 -3.96 12.48
CA TYR A 62 7.38 -4.38 11.67
C TYR A 62 6.97 -5.81 12.03
N ALA A 63 5.67 -6.13 11.99
CA ALA A 63 5.19 -7.47 12.33
C ALA A 63 5.39 -8.47 11.19
N THR A 64 5.41 -8.00 9.94
CA THR A 64 5.59 -8.83 8.74
C THR A 64 6.38 -8.12 7.65
N GLU A 65 6.95 -8.89 6.73
CA GLU A 65 7.63 -8.36 5.55
C GLU A 65 6.66 -7.56 4.67
N SER A 66 5.40 -7.99 4.59
CA SER A 66 4.35 -7.29 3.84
C SER A 66 4.03 -5.90 4.40
N GLU A 67 4.27 -5.64 5.69
CA GLU A 67 4.15 -4.31 6.26
C GLU A 67 5.30 -3.40 5.88
N VAL A 68 6.54 -3.91 5.92
CA VAL A 68 7.73 -3.16 5.49
C VAL A 68 7.54 -2.68 4.06
N ILE A 69 7.09 -3.56 3.16
CA ILE A 69 6.89 -3.22 1.76
C ILE A 69 5.74 -2.22 1.58
N ARG A 70 4.60 -2.41 2.25
CA ARG A 70 3.47 -1.45 2.15
C ARG A 70 3.84 -0.07 2.67
N ASP A 71 4.57 0.01 3.77
CA ASP A 71 5.01 1.27 4.35
C ASP A 71 6.05 1.97 3.45
N GLY A 72 7.02 1.21 2.93
CA GLY A 72 7.98 1.71 1.94
C GLY A 72 7.30 2.28 0.70
N LEU A 73 6.32 1.57 0.14
CA LEU A 73 5.55 2.05 -1.01
C LEU A 73 4.73 3.31 -0.69
N ARG A 74 4.11 3.39 0.48
CA ARG A 74 3.37 4.58 0.90
C ARG A 74 4.30 5.79 1.03
N SER A 75 5.47 5.61 1.63
CA SER A 75 6.47 6.68 1.73
C SER A 75 6.95 7.13 0.35
N LEU A 76 7.15 6.21 -0.60
CA LEU A 76 7.56 6.56 -1.95
C LEU A 76 6.46 7.38 -2.65
N MET A 77 5.21 6.91 -2.61
CA MET A 77 4.08 7.63 -3.20
C MET A 77 3.89 9.04 -2.61
N ALA A 78 4.07 9.20 -1.30
CA ALA A 78 3.97 10.50 -0.65
C ALA A 78 5.07 11.46 -1.14
N ARG A 79 6.30 10.98 -1.28
CA ARG A 79 7.43 11.76 -1.81
C ARG A 79 7.18 12.16 -3.26
N ASP A 80 6.77 11.23 -4.10
CA ASP A 80 6.50 11.49 -5.52
C ASP A 80 5.41 12.55 -5.68
N ARG A 81 4.31 12.44 -4.92
CA ARG A 81 3.24 13.45 -4.94
C ARG A 81 3.73 14.82 -4.48
N ALA A 82 4.57 14.88 -3.45
CA ALA A 82 5.12 16.14 -2.96
C ALA A 82 6.03 16.79 -4.01
N VAL A 83 6.89 16.00 -4.66
CA VAL A 83 7.76 16.47 -5.75
C VAL A 83 6.94 16.97 -6.92
N GLU A 84 5.96 16.19 -7.39
CA GLU A 84 5.09 16.58 -8.50
C GLU A 84 4.29 17.85 -8.20
N ALA A 85 3.74 17.97 -6.99
CA ALA A 85 3.03 19.16 -6.57
C ALA A 85 3.95 20.39 -6.55
N TRP A 86 5.16 20.26 -6.02
CA TRP A 86 6.14 21.35 -6.00
C TRP A 86 6.57 21.76 -7.41
N LEU A 87 6.81 20.80 -8.30
CA LEU A 87 7.14 21.07 -9.71
C LEU A 87 6.02 21.86 -10.39
N ARG A 88 4.76 21.47 -10.19
CA ARG A 88 3.60 22.12 -10.82
C ARG A 88 3.31 23.49 -10.23
N VAL A 89 3.39 23.64 -8.91
CA VAL A 89 2.96 24.87 -8.22
C VAL A 89 4.07 25.91 -8.18
N THR A 90 5.33 25.50 -8.08
CA THR A 90 6.46 26.43 -7.88
C THR A 90 7.33 26.53 -9.11
N VAL A 91 7.79 25.40 -9.64
CA VAL A 91 8.81 25.40 -10.70
C VAL A 91 8.25 25.84 -12.03
N ALA A 92 7.11 25.28 -12.46
CA ALA A 92 6.49 25.63 -13.73
C ALA A 92 6.13 27.13 -13.82
N PRO A 93 5.46 27.75 -12.82
CA PRO A 93 5.18 29.18 -12.86
C PRO A 93 6.43 30.06 -12.81
N ALA A 94 7.45 29.65 -12.02
CA ALA A 94 8.72 30.37 -11.99
C ALA A 94 9.43 30.35 -13.35
N TYR A 95 9.39 29.21 -14.03
CA TYR A 95 9.93 29.05 -15.37
C TYR A 95 9.16 29.86 -16.41
N ASP A 96 7.82 29.77 -16.41
CA ASP A 96 6.98 30.53 -17.34
C ASP A 96 7.19 32.04 -17.18
N ALA A 97 7.32 32.51 -15.94
CA ALA A 97 7.54 33.92 -15.68
C ALA A 97 8.95 34.39 -16.03
N LEU A 98 9.97 33.53 -15.94
CA LEU A 98 11.32 33.79 -16.45
C LEU A 98 11.35 33.79 -17.98
N LYS A 99 10.59 32.88 -18.61
CA LYS A 99 10.46 32.83 -20.07
C LYS A 99 9.74 34.07 -20.61
N ALA A 100 8.70 34.53 -19.92
CA ALA A 100 7.97 35.74 -20.26
C ALA A 100 8.78 37.02 -20.02
N ASP A 101 9.57 37.06 -18.94
CA ASP A 101 10.46 38.17 -18.62
C ASP A 101 11.89 37.68 -18.28
N PRO A 102 12.77 37.61 -19.30
CA PRO A 102 14.15 37.19 -19.13
C PRO A 102 14.97 38.11 -18.21
N SER A 103 14.53 39.36 -17.99
CA SER A 103 15.24 40.31 -17.12
C SER A 103 15.16 39.94 -15.64
N ARG A 104 14.24 39.02 -15.27
CA ARG A 104 14.16 38.44 -13.92
C ARG A 104 15.31 37.50 -13.58
N GLY A 105 16.06 37.05 -14.59
CA GLY A 105 17.23 36.21 -14.39
C GLY A 105 18.36 36.96 -13.68
N ILE A 106 18.95 36.36 -12.66
CA ILE A 106 20.14 36.92 -12.00
C ILE A 106 21.38 36.45 -12.76
N PRO A 107 22.27 37.36 -13.19
CA PRO A 107 23.52 36.98 -13.84
C PRO A 107 24.38 36.07 -12.96
N VAL A 108 24.98 35.03 -13.56
CA VAL A 108 25.78 34.03 -12.83
C VAL A 108 26.94 34.65 -12.04
N ALA A 109 27.54 35.74 -12.56
CA ALA A 109 28.62 36.46 -11.88
C ALA A 109 28.14 37.12 -10.58
N SER A 110 26.93 37.68 -10.58
CA SER A 110 26.30 38.27 -9.39
C SER A 110 25.97 37.19 -8.35
N VAL A 111 25.44 36.04 -8.78
CA VAL A 111 25.17 34.89 -7.90
C VAL A 111 26.46 34.42 -7.22
N ARG A 112 27.54 34.21 -7.99
CA ARG A 112 28.84 33.78 -7.44
C ARG A 112 29.38 34.78 -6.43
N THR A 113 29.30 36.08 -6.74
CA THR A 113 29.76 37.14 -5.83
C THR A 113 29.00 37.13 -4.51
N GLN A 114 27.67 36.99 -4.56
CA GLN A 114 26.83 36.91 -3.36
C GLN A 114 27.13 35.66 -2.52
N LEU A 115 27.29 34.49 -3.15
CA LEU A 115 27.64 33.24 -2.45
C LEU A 115 29.01 33.33 -1.76
N THR A 116 30.03 33.88 -2.44
CA THR A 116 31.36 34.08 -1.83
C THR A 116 31.32 35.10 -0.70
N ALA A 117 30.52 36.17 -0.81
CA ALA A 117 30.31 37.10 0.29
C ALA A 117 29.61 36.43 1.49
N GLY A 118 28.58 35.62 1.24
CA GLY A 118 27.88 34.85 2.28
C GLY A 118 28.82 33.86 2.99
N ARG A 119 29.61 33.10 2.24
CA ARG A 119 30.62 32.17 2.80
C ARG A 119 31.64 32.89 3.68
N ARG A 120 32.16 34.05 3.25
CA ARG A 120 33.09 34.86 4.06
C ARG A 120 32.48 35.29 5.39
N LYS A 121 31.22 35.75 5.39
CA LYS A 121 30.50 36.11 6.61
C LYS A 121 30.28 34.91 7.55
N ALA A 122 29.94 33.75 6.99
CA ALA A 122 29.74 32.53 7.78
C ALA A 122 31.05 32.02 8.41
N VAL A 123 32.18 32.14 7.70
CA VAL A 123 33.51 31.79 8.22
C VAL A 123 33.97 32.79 9.28
N ALA A 124 33.74 34.09 9.10
CA ALA A 124 34.13 35.12 10.07
C ALA A 124 33.30 35.12 11.37
N LYS A 125 32.15 34.43 11.39
CA LYS A 125 31.29 34.27 12.58
C LYS A 125 31.67 33.04 13.42
N ARG A 126 32.54 32.18 12.91
CA ARG A 126 33.10 31.02 13.64
C ARG A 126 34.39 31.42 14.33
#